data_AF-A0A7X3IJA4-F1
#
_entry.id   AF-A0A7X3IJA4-F1
#
_cell.length_a   1.000
_cell.length_b   1.000
_cell.length_c   1.000
_cell.angle_alpha   90.00
_cell.angle_beta   90.00
_cell.angle_gamma   90.00
#
_symmetry.space_group_name_H-M   'P 1'
#
loop_
_entity.id
_entity.type
_entity.pdbx_description
1 polymer ?
#
loop_
_entity_poly.entity_id
_entity_poly.type
_entity_poly.pdbx_seq_one_letter_code
_entity_poly.pdbx_strand_id
1 'polypeptide(L)'
;MKLMISRFIAILILVVPGLMAMTGFLFMKDAVFAFYSVHGDASVANPSFGWSHFLLGLLMFLIGMSFLGGWILYRDRKRNYVGPRFKEKRKPKPPAQPTS
;
A
#
# COMPACT_ATOMS: atom_id res chain seq x y z
N MET A 1 -7.00 -3.08 -29.20
CA MET A 1 -5.63 -3.19 -28.64
C MET A 1 -5.27 -2.08 -27.64
N LYS A 2 -5.64 -0.81 -27.87
CA LYS A 2 -5.40 0.34 -26.95
C LYS A 2 -5.76 0.10 -25.47
N LEU A 3 -6.87 -0.61 -25.20
CA LEU A 3 -7.30 -0.96 -23.84
C LEU A 3 -6.37 -1.95 -23.12
N MET A 4 -5.77 -2.90 -23.84
CA MET A 4 -4.83 -3.87 -23.25
C MET A 4 -3.53 -3.18 -22.85
N ILE A 5 -3.01 -2.31 -23.72
CA ILE A 5 -1.80 -1.52 -23.46
C ILE A 5 -2.02 -0.58 -22.26
N SER A 6 -3.16 0.12 -22.19
CA SER A 6 -3.50 0.98 -21.05
C SER A 6 -3.59 0.22 -19.72
N ARG A 7 -4.16 -0.99 -19.72
CA ARG A 7 -4.20 -1.86 -18.53
C ARG A 7 -2.81 -2.31 -18.10
N PHE A 8 -1.97 -2.68 -19.05
CA PHE A 8 -0.59 -3.10 -18.78
C PHE A 8 0.24 -1.97 -18.17
N ILE A 9 0.15 -0.76 -18.74
CA ILE A 9 0.81 0.44 -18.20
C ILE A 9 0.31 0.75 -16.78
N ALA A 10 -0.99 0.64 -16.52
CA ALA A 10 -1.53 0.85 -15.18
C ALA A 10 -0.98 -0.13 -14.14
N ILE A 11 -0.71 -1.38 -14.53
CA ILE A 11 -0.08 -2.37 -13.66
C ILE A 11 1.39 -2.02 -13.43
N LEU A 12 2.13 -1.61 -14.47
CA LEU A 12 3.51 -1.18 -14.32
C LEU A 12 3.66 0.01 -13.36
N ILE A 13 2.76 0.99 -13.43
CA ILE A 13 2.73 2.12 -12.49
C ILE A 13 2.46 1.65 -11.05
N LEU A 14 1.63 0.63 -10.87
CA LEU A 14 1.34 0.03 -9.55
C LEU A 14 2.49 -0.80 -8.99
N VAL A 15 3.35 -1.36 -9.84
CA VAL A 15 4.51 -2.16 -9.40
C VAL A 15 5.52 -1.29 -8.66
N VAL A 16 5.75 -0.04 -9.09
CA VAL A 16 6.72 0.88 -8.46
C VAL A 16 6.49 1.06 -6.94
N PRO A 17 5.30 1.47 -6.47
CA PRO A 17 5.03 1.58 -5.04
C PRO A 17 5.01 0.22 -4.33
N GLY A 18 4.70 -0.87 -5.04
CA GLY A 18 4.81 -2.22 -4.50
C GLY A 18 6.26 -2.63 -4.21
N LEU A 19 7.18 -2.33 -5.13
CA LEU A 19 8.62 -2.53 -4.94
C LEU A 19 9.15 -1.65 -3.81
N MET A 20 8.69 -0.39 -3.73
CA MET A 20 9.05 0.51 -2.63
C MET A 20 8.58 -0.02 -1.26
N ALA A 21 7.39 -0.62 -1.19
CA ALA A 21 6.94 -1.28 0.02
C ALA A 21 7.84 -2.49 0.35
N MET A 22 8.15 -3.32 -0.64
CA MET A 22 9.04 -4.48 -0.45
C MET A 22 10.42 -4.07 0.08
N THR A 23 11.04 -3.04 -0.50
CA THR A 23 12.35 -2.56 -0.03
C THR A 23 12.28 -1.97 1.37
N GLY A 24 11.22 -1.24 1.71
CA GLY A 24 10.98 -0.77 3.09
C GLY A 24 10.88 -1.93 4.09
N PHE A 25 10.19 -3.01 3.73
CA PHE A 25 10.12 -4.23 4.55
C PHE A 25 11.48 -4.91 4.70
N LEU A 26 12.29 -4.96 3.65
CA LEU A 26 13.66 -5.49 3.73
C LEU A 26 14.50 -4.68 4.74
N PHE A 27 14.44 -3.35 4.72
CA PHE A 27 15.17 -2.54 5.71
C PHE A 27 14.71 -2.79 7.15
N MET A 28 13.41 -3.00 7.36
CA MET A 28 12.90 -3.38 8.67
C MET A 28 13.43 -4.76 9.11
N LYS A 29 13.40 -5.76 8.22
CA LYS A 29 13.91 -7.11 8.53
C LYS A 29 15.40 -7.03 8.86
N ASP A 30 16.17 -6.28 8.07
CA ASP A 30 17.63 -6.21 8.22
C ASP A 30 18.01 -5.53 9.54
N ALA A 31 17.31 -4.48 9.94
CA ALA A 31 17.49 -3.85 11.25
C ALA A 31 17.18 -4.81 12.41
N VAL A 32 16.13 -5.63 12.28
CA VAL A 32 15.75 -6.63 13.28
C VAL A 32 16.78 -7.76 13.35
N PHE A 33 17.15 -8.34 12.21
CA PHE A 33 18.14 -9.43 12.16
C PHE A 33 19.52 -8.99 12.63
N ALA A 34 19.97 -7.79 12.26
CA ALA A 34 21.24 -7.23 12.74
C ALA A 34 21.28 -7.10 14.26
N PHE A 35 20.16 -6.70 14.88
CA PHE A 35 20.06 -6.64 16.34
C PHE A 35 20.15 -8.03 16.97
N TYR A 36 19.40 -9.01 16.46
CA TYR A 36 19.42 -10.38 16.98
C TYR A 36 20.74 -11.11 16.73
N SER A 37 21.40 -10.89 15.60
CA SER A 37 22.68 -11.55 15.29
C SER A 37 23.80 -11.10 16.24
N VAL A 38 23.77 -9.85 16.70
CA VAL A 38 24.77 -9.31 17.62
C VAL A 38 24.54 -9.77 19.07
N HIS A 39 23.32 -10.17 19.44
CA HIS A 39 23.03 -10.68 20.80
C HIS A 39 23.77 -11.98 21.16
N GLY A 40 24.27 -12.73 20.18
CA GLY A 40 25.04 -13.96 20.40
C GLY A 40 26.55 -13.76 20.48
N ASP A 41 27.06 -12.56 20.21
CA ASP A 41 28.50 -12.29 20.10
C ASP A 41 29.01 -11.60 21.38
N ALA A 42 29.81 -12.33 22.17
CA ALA A 42 30.37 -11.86 23.44
C ALA A 42 31.36 -10.69 23.30
N SER A 43 31.70 -10.30 22.07
CA SER A 43 32.61 -9.18 21.76
C SER A 43 31.92 -7.81 21.71
N VAL A 44 30.59 -7.74 21.63
CA VAL A 44 29.86 -6.48 21.44
C VAL A 44 29.14 -6.07 22.72
N ALA A 45 29.76 -5.16 23.48
CA ALA A 45 29.30 -4.77 24.81
C ALA A 45 27.96 -3.99 24.84
N ASN A 46 27.50 -3.42 23.71
CA ASN A 46 26.25 -2.66 23.62
C ASN A 46 25.63 -2.72 22.20
N PRO A 47 24.76 -3.70 21.89
CA PRO A 47 24.01 -3.68 20.64
C PRO A 47 22.98 -2.54 20.66
N SER A 48 23.22 -1.48 19.90
CA SER A 48 22.21 -0.44 19.68
C SER A 48 21.28 -0.86 18.54
N PHE A 49 19.98 -0.81 18.78
CA PHE A 49 19.00 -1.06 17.73
C PHE A 49 19.06 0.07 16.70
N GLY A 50 19.16 -0.29 15.42
CA GLY A 50 19.20 0.64 14.29
C GLY A 50 17.86 1.33 14.03
N TRP A 51 17.35 2.06 15.02
CA TRP A 51 16.04 2.74 15.00
C TRP A 51 15.84 3.61 13.77
N SER A 52 16.89 4.31 13.31
CA SER A 52 16.84 5.13 12.10
C SER A 52 16.56 4.31 10.84
N HIS A 53 17.26 3.19 10.65
CA HIS A 53 17.05 2.26 9.54
C HIS A 53 15.65 1.61 9.62
N PHE A 54 15.23 1.22 10.82
CA PHE A 54 13.90 0.64 11.03
C PHE A 54 12.78 1.64 10.76
N LEU A 55 12.85 2.87 11.29
CA LEU A 55 11.84 3.92 11.05
C LEU A 55 11.80 4.33 9.59
N LEU A 56 12.95 4.43 8.93
CA LEU A 56 13.02 4.75 7.50
C LEU A 56 12.34 3.65 6.67
N GLY A 57 12.66 2.39 6.97
CA GLY A 57 12.01 1.22 6.34
C GLY A 57 10.50 1.20 6.60
N LEU A 58 10.08 1.45 7.83
CA LEU A 58 8.67 1.51 8.23
C LEU A 58 7.92 2.61 7.48
N LEU A 59 8.51 3.80 7.36
CA LEU A 59 7.89 4.93 6.67
C LEU A 59 7.74 4.62 5.17
N MET A 60 8.78 4.10 4.53
CA MET A 60 8.74 3.68 3.12
C MET A 60 7.71 2.58 2.88
N PHE A 61 7.63 1.60 3.79
CA PHE A 61 6.64 0.52 3.73
C PHE A 61 5.21 1.05 3.87
N LEU A 62 4.94 1.91 4.86
CA LEU A 62 3.62 2.49 5.10
C LEU A 62 3.18 3.38 3.93
N ILE A 63 4.08 4.17 3.35
CA ILE A 63 3.78 4.98 2.16
C ILE A 63 3.42 4.08 0.98
N GLY A 64 4.21 3.04 0.71
CA GLY A 64 3.94 2.11 -0.39
C GLY A 64 2.63 1.34 -0.19
N MET A 65 2.37 0.82 1.01
CA MET A 65 1.15 0.08 1.36
C MET A 65 -0.10 0.97 1.34
N SER A 66 -0.03 2.17 1.90
CA SER A 66 -1.16 3.11 1.89
C SER A 66 -1.51 3.56 0.47
N PHE A 67 -0.51 3.78 -0.38
CA PHE A 67 -0.74 4.06 -1.80
C PHE A 67 -1.42 2.89 -2.51
N LEU A 68 -0.91 1.66 -2.35
CA LEU A 68 -1.50 0.46 -2.95
C LEU A 68 -2.95 0.26 -2.48
N GLY A 69 -3.18 0.32 -1.17
CA GLY A 69 -4.51 0.15 -0.56
C GLY A 69 -5.49 1.23 -1.01
N GLY A 70 -5.05 2.50 -1.00
CA GLY A 70 -5.86 3.63 -1.45
C GLY A 70 -6.23 3.52 -2.94
N TRP A 71 -5.28 3.15 -3.79
CA TRP A 71 -5.53 2.93 -5.21
C TRP A 71 -6.50 1.77 -5.45
N ILE A 72 -6.34 0.65 -4.74
CA ILE A 72 -7.24 -0.51 -4.83
C ILE A 72 -8.67 -0.08 -4.50
N LEU A 73 -8.88 0.63 -3.38
CA LEU A 73 -10.21 1.12 -2.98
C LEU A 73 -10.81 2.07 -4.02
N TYR A 74 -10.02 3.01 -4.54
CA TYR A 74 -10.46 3.92 -5.60
C TYR A 74 -10.87 3.17 -6.88
N ARG A 75 -10.05 2.20 -7.30
CA ARG A 75 -10.30 1.36 -8.47
C ARG A 75 -11.57 0.52 -8.29
N ASP A 76 -11.77 -0.02 -7.10
CA ASP A 76 -12.87 -0.90 -6.77
C ASP A 76 -14.22 -0.15 -6.69
N ARG A 77 -14.20 1.06 -6.11
CA ARG A 77 -15.35 1.97 -6.07
C ARG A 77 -15.86 2.30 -7.47
N LYS A 78 -14.97 2.57 -8.44
CA LYS A 78 -15.35 2.84 -9.84
C LYS A 78 -16.04 1.66 -10.54
N ARG A 79 -15.82 0.42 -10.08
CA ARG A 79 -16.40 -0.79 -10.68
C ARG A 79 -17.57 -1.39 -9.89
N ASN A 80 -18.07 -0.71 -8.85
CA ASN A 80 -19.17 -1.18 -7.99
C ASN A 80 -18.92 -2.54 -7.29
N TYR A 81 -17.67 -2.97 -7.15
CA TYR A 81 -17.31 -4.20 -6.43
C TYR A 81 -17.22 -4.01 -4.90
N VAL A 82 -17.39 -2.77 -4.43
CA VAL A 82 -17.40 -2.45 -3.00
C VAL A 82 -18.62 -3.05 -2.29
N GLY A 83 -18.41 -3.56 -1.08
CA GLY A 83 -19.48 -4.13 -0.25
C GLY A 83 -20.60 -3.12 0.07
N PRO A 84 -21.79 -3.58 0.51
CA PRO A 84 -22.97 -2.73 0.75
C PRO A 84 -22.71 -1.50 1.64
N ARG A 85 -21.73 -1.60 2.56
CA ARG A 85 -21.34 -0.53 3.50
C ARG A 85 -20.55 0.62 2.85
N PHE A 86 -19.93 0.38 1.69
CA PHE A 86 -19.14 1.36 0.94
C PHE A 86 -19.80 1.78 -0.39
N LYS A 87 -20.99 1.25 -0.69
CA LYS A 87 -21.78 1.71 -1.84
C LYS A 87 -22.32 3.10 -1.55
N GLU A 88 -22.01 4.02 -2.45
CA GLU A 88 -22.61 5.35 -2.46
C GLU A 88 -24.13 5.18 -2.57
N LYS A 89 -24.88 5.63 -1.56
CA LYS A 89 -26.34 5.59 -1.57
C LYS A 89 -26.76 6.37 -2.81
N ARG A 90 -27.20 5.68 -3.87
CA ARG A 90 -27.79 6.32 -5.05
C ARG A 90 -28.88 7.24 -4.52
N LYS A 91 -28.69 8.56 -4.67
CA LYS A 91 -29.75 9.52 -4.35
C LYS A 91 -30.98 9.06 -5.15
N PRO A 92 -32.15 8.90 -4.51
CA PRO A 92 -33.36 8.51 -5.22
C PRO A 92 -33.58 9.49 -6.37
N LYS A 93 -33.74 8.94 -7.58
CA LYS A 93 -34.04 9.71 -8.79
C LYS A 93 -35.28 10.55 -8.48
N PRO A 94 -35.25 11.90 -8.63
CA PRO A 94 -36.45 12.71 -8.47
C PRO A 94 -37.56 12.14 -9.37
N PRO A 95 -38.79 11.99 -8.88
CA PRO A 95 -39.88 11.45 -9.67
C PRO A 95 -39.99 12.26 -10.97
N ALA A 96 -40.01 11.56 -12.10
CA ALA A 96 -40.20 12.19 -13.39
C ALA A 96 -41.50 12.98 -13.34
N GLN A 97 -41.41 14.30 -13.50
CA GLN A 97 -42.58 15.16 -13.58
C GLN A 97 -43.40 14.72 -14.79
N PRO A 98 -44.70 14.40 -14.63
CA PRO A 98 -45.55 14.10 -15.76
C PRO A 98 -45.65 15.36 -16.63
N THR A 99 -45.18 15.26 -17.86
CA THR A 99 -45.41 16.28 -18.89
C THR A 99 -46.89 16.27 -19.22
N SER A 100 -47.59 17.33 -18.81
CA SER A 100 -48.97 17.65 -19.21
C SER A 100 -49.04 18.08 -20.67
#